data_AF-B3FNP3-F1
#
_entry.id   AF-B3FNP3-F1
#
_cell.length_a   1.000
_cell.length_b   1.000
_cell.length_c   1.000
_cell.angle_alpha   90.00
_cell.angle_beta   90.00
_cell.angle_gamma   90.00
#
_symmetry.space_group_name_H-M   'P 1'
#
loop_
_entity.id
_entity.type
_entity.pdbx_description
1 polymer ?
#
loop_
_entity_poly.entity_id
_entity_poly.type
_entity_poly.pdbx_seq_one_letter_code
_entity_poly.pdbx_strand_id
1 'polypeptide(L)'
;MTFYISAVLIFLGIIILVHIYHLFIWNNNLTSIDNVWVSSFECGFLNFSSAYSSFTYGFIFFLVVFVLFDLEVSLLINFCFNINYIDNFTFYYLFIIGLCLGFTFELLSGSLKWVV
;
A
#
# COMPACT_ATOMS: atom_id res chain seq x y z
N MET A 1 1.85 -19.83 -27.92
CA MET A 1 1.34 -18.62 -28.63
C MET A 1 -0.13 -18.35 -28.29
N THR A 2 -1.01 -19.36 -28.37
CA THR A 2 -2.45 -19.27 -28.01
C THR A 2 -2.70 -18.81 -26.57
N PHE A 3 -1.94 -19.31 -25.59
CA PHE A 3 -2.08 -18.91 -24.18
C PHE A 3 -1.77 -17.42 -23.93
N TYR A 4 -0.79 -16.87 -24.65
CA TYR A 4 -0.44 -15.45 -24.55
C TYR A 4 -1.54 -14.58 -25.15
N ILE A 5 -2.11 -14.99 -26.28
CA ILE A 5 -3.21 -14.28 -26.95
C ILE A 5 -4.47 -14.30 -26.07
N SER A 6 -4.78 -15.42 -25.41
CA SER A 6 -5.91 -15.47 -24.46
C SER A 6 -5.69 -14.56 -23.24
N ALA A 7 -4.47 -14.50 -22.70
CA ALA A 7 -4.17 -13.63 -21.56
C ALA A 7 -4.33 -12.14 -21.92
N VAL A 8 -3.87 -11.73 -23.10
CA VAL A 8 -4.01 -10.35 -23.59
C VAL A 8 -5.48 -9.98 -23.81
N LEU A 9 -6.29 -10.90 -24.35
CA LEU A 9 -7.73 -10.68 -24.54
C LEU A 9 -8.48 -10.52 -23.22
N ILE A 10 -8.15 -11.34 -22.22
CA ILE A 10 -8.74 -11.25 -20.88
C ILE A 10 -8.40 -9.90 -20.24
N PHE A 11 -7.14 -9.47 -20.34
CA PHE A 11 -6.69 -8.19 -19.78
C PHE A 11 -7.41 -6.99 -20.43
N LEU A 12 -7.53 -6.99 -21.77
CA LEU A 12 -8.27 -5.96 -22.49
C LEU A 12 -9.76 -5.95 -22.10
N GLY A 13 -10.38 -7.12 -21.93
CA GLY A 13 -11.77 -7.22 -21.48
C GLY A 13 -12.00 -6.61 -20.10
N ILE A 14 -11.07 -6.83 -19.16
CA ILE A 14 -11.14 -6.25 -17.81
C ILE A 14 -11.00 -4.72 -17.87
N ILE A 15 -10.07 -4.19 -18.67
CA ILE A 15 -9.91 -2.73 -18.83
C ILE A 15 -11.19 -2.08 -19.36
N ILE A 16 -11.83 -2.70 -20.37
CA ILE A 16 -13.08 -2.19 -20.95
C ILE A 16 -14.20 -2.18 -19.91
N LEU A 17 -14.33 -3.23 -19.11
CA LEU A 17 -15.35 -3.31 -18.04
C LEU A 17 -15.15 -2.21 -16.98
N VAL A 18 -13.91 -2.00 -16.54
CA VAL A 18 -13.59 -0.92 -15.59
C VAL A 18 -13.89 0.45 -16.20
N HIS A 19 -13.59 0.64 -17.48
CA HIS A 19 -13.87 1.90 -18.16
C HIS A 19 -15.38 2.17 -18.27
N ILE A 20 -16.18 1.14 -18.63
CA ILE A 20 -17.65 1.24 -18.67
C ILE A 20 -18.21 1.58 -17.29
N TYR A 21 -17.68 0.97 -16.23
CA TYR A 21 -18.10 1.27 -14.85
C TYR A 21 -17.79 2.73 -14.47
N HIS A 22 -16.59 3.22 -14.84
CA HIS A 22 -16.16 4.58 -14.54
C HIS A 22 -16.80 5.64 -15.44
N LEU A 23 -17.41 5.28 -16.56
CA LEU A 23 -18.10 6.23 -17.43
C LEU A 23 -19.32 6.88 -16.75
N PHE A 24 -19.70 6.47 -15.52
CA PHE A 24 -20.55 7.23 -14.61
C PHE A 24 -21.92 7.63 -15.20
N ILE A 25 -22.34 6.98 -16.28
CA ILE A 25 -23.58 7.27 -17.02
C ILE A 25 -24.83 6.99 -16.18
N TRP A 26 -24.71 6.12 -15.16
CA TRP A 26 -25.81 5.83 -14.25
C TRP A 26 -26.01 6.91 -13.16
N ASN A 27 -25.01 7.76 -12.88
CA ASN A 27 -25.08 8.68 -11.73
C ASN A 27 -25.68 10.06 -12.05
N ASN A 28 -26.06 10.31 -13.30
CA ASN A 28 -26.50 11.63 -13.77
C ASN A 28 -27.88 12.08 -13.23
N ASN A 29 -28.60 11.23 -12.50
CA ASN A 29 -29.91 11.56 -11.90
C ASN A 29 -29.84 12.00 -10.43
N LEU A 30 -28.66 12.35 -9.91
CA LEU A 30 -28.48 12.82 -8.53
C LEU A 30 -28.49 14.35 -8.36
N THR A 31 -28.93 15.12 -9.37
CA THR A 31 -29.01 16.58 -9.26
C THR A 31 -30.10 17.07 -8.28
N SER A 32 -30.94 16.19 -7.75
CA SER A 32 -32.02 16.50 -6.80
C SER A 32 -32.01 15.64 -5.54
N ILE A 33 -30.93 14.90 -5.24
CA ILE A 33 -30.74 14.39 -3.90
C ILE A 33 -30.21 15.57 -3.12
N ASP A 34 -31.02 16.08 -2.19
CA ASP A 34 -30.65 17.20 -1.33
C ASP A 34 -29.21 16.99 -0.82
N ASN A 35 -28.35 17.97 -1.11
CA ASN A 35 -26.89 17.94 -0.86
C ASN A 35 -26.51 17.54 0.58
N VAL A 36 -27.47 17.51 1.49
CA VAL A 36 -27.38 17.01 2.86
C VAL A 36 -26.81 15.59 2.92
N TRP A 37 -27.24 14.67 2.04
CA TRP A 37 -26.76 13.28 2.06
C TRP A 37 -25.37 13.09 1.43
N VAL A 38 -24.93 14.07 0.63
CA VAL A 38 -23.64 14.04 -0.08
C VAL A 38 -22.59 14.91 0.64
N SER A 39 -23.00 15.68 1.65
CA SER A 39 -22.13 16.53 2.46
C SER A 39 -21.39 15.78 3.57
N SER A 40 -20.21 16.27 3.98
CA SER A 40 -19.44 15.70 5.08
C SER A 40 -20.22 15.74 6.40
N PHE A 41 -20.17 14.65 7.17
CA PHE A 41 -20.83 14.57 8.47
C PHE A 41 -20.09 15.40 9.51
N GLU A 42 -20.63 16.55 9.88
CA GLU A 42 -20.10 17.42 10.94
C GLU A 42 -21.04 17.51 12.15
N CYS A 43 -21.68 16.40 12.52
CA CYS A 43 -22.60 16.36 13.66
C CYS A 43 -23.71 17.46 13.61
N GLY A 44 -24.16 17.83 12.41
CA GLY A 44 -25.23 18.82 12.20
C GLY A 44 -24.78 20.28 12.07
N PHE A 45 -23.47 20.56 12.06
CA PHE A 45 -22.92 21.89 11.82
C PHE A 45 -22.65 22.16 10.33
N LEU A 46 -22.59 23.43 9.95
CA LEU A 46 -22.17 23.87 8.62
C LEU A 46 -20.65 23.75 8.50
N ASN A 47 -20.18 23.23 7.38
CA ASN A 47 -18.75 23.05 7.13
C ASN A 47 -18.03 24.40 7.09
N PHE A 48 -17.29 24.74 8.15
CA PHE A 48 -16.63 26.03 8.31
C PHE A 48 -15.25 26.08 7.65
N SER A 49 -14.66 24.93 7.28
CA SER A 49 -13.31 24.89 6.70
C SER A 49 -13.05 23.58 5.97
N SER A 50 -12.32 23.66 4.86
CA SER A 50 -11.78 22.49 4.18
C SER A 50 -11.06 21.55 5.16
N ALA A 51 -11.45 20.28 5.16
CA ALA A 51 -10.90 19.21 6.00
C ALA A 51 -9.48 18.79 5.57
N TYR A 52 -8.55 19.75 5.47
CA TYR A 52 -7.14 19.45 5.31
C TYR A 52 -6.59 19.06 6.68
N SER A 53 -6.42 17.76 6.91
CA SER A 53 -5.55 17.32 7.99
C SER A 53 -4.10 17.58 7.57
N SER A 54 -3.36 18.31 8.42
CA SER A 54 -1.92 18.43 8.27
C SER A 54 -1.31 17.04 8.44
N PHE A 55 -0.80 16.48 7.36
CA PHE A 55 -0.21 15.15 7.37
C PHE A 55 1.09 15.18 8.19
N THR A 56 1.18 14.32 9.21
CA THR A 56 2.36 14.26 10.07
C THR A 56 3.48 13.52 9.35
N TYR A 57 4.68 14.12 9.29
CA TYR A 57 5.87 13.52 8.65
C TYR A 57 6.19 12.10 9.16
N GLY A 58 5.86 11.79 10.42
CA GLY A 58 6.08 10.46 11.00
C GLY A 58 5.41 9.32 10.21
N PHE A 59 4.23 9.55 9.63
CA PHE A 59 3.56 8.50 8.85
C PHE A 59 4.29 8.19 7.54
N ILE A 60 4.91 9.19 6.90
CA ILE A 60 5.75 8.95 5.71
C ILE A 60 6.95 8.09 6.06
N PHE A 61 7.63 8.34 7.18
CA PHE A 61 8.77 7.53 7.61
C PHE A 61 8.36 6.07 7.86
N PHE A 62 7.23 5.86 8.52
CA PHE A 62 6.67 4.51 8.71
C PHE A 62 6.43 3.79 7.38
N LEU A 63 5.86 4.48 6.38
CA LEU A 63 5.62 3.91 5.05
C LEU A 63 6.92 3.49 4.34
N VAL A 64 7.94 4.35 4.39
CA VAL A 64 9.24 4.06 3.74
C VAL A 64 9.91 2.85 4.38
N VAL A 65 9.93 2.79 5.70
CA VAL A 65 10.48 1.66 6.46
C VAL A 65 9.72 0.38 6.17
N PHE A 66 8.38 0.44 6.15
CA PHE A 66 7.55 -0.72 5.86
C PHE A 66 7.87 -1.32 4.49
N VAL A 67 8.04 -0.47 3.46
CA VAL A 67 8.41 -0.93 2.11
C VAL A 67 9.81 -1.54 2.08
N LEU A 68 10.77 -0.96 2.81
CA LEU A 68 12.13 -1.52 2.89
C LEU A 68 12.13 -2.90 3.57
N PHE A 69 11.45 -3.02 4.70
CA PHE A 69 11.37 -4.29 5.43
C PHE A 69 10.64 -5.38 4.64
N ASP A 70 9.60 -5.03 3.88
CA ASP A 70 8.88 -5.98 3.01
C ASP A 70 9.77 -6.50 1.87
N LEU A 71 10.66 -5.66 1.34
CA LEU A 71 11.67 -6.07 0.37
C LEU A 71 12.68 -7.06 0.98
N GLU A 72 13.14 -6.80 2.20
CA GLU A 72 14.09 -7.69 2.89
C GLU A 72 13.46 -9.06 3.22
N VAL A 73 12.18 -9.10 3.61
CA VAL A 73 11.43 -10.35 3.80
C VAL A 73 11.27 -11.10 2.46
N SER A 74 11.01 -10.38 1.38
CA SER A 74 10.95 -10.95 0.03
C SER A 74 12.28 -11.58 -0.40
N LEU A 75 13.41 -11.02 0.03
CA LEU A 75 14.74 -11.63 -0.18
C LEU A 75 14.92 -12.89 0.67
N LEU A 76 14.46 -12.89 1.93
CA LEU A 76 14.50 -14.07 2.80
C LEU A 76 13.64 -15.22 2.27
N ILE A 77 12.54 -14.98 1.54
CA ILE A 77 11.73 -16.08 0.99
C ILE A 77 12.55 -16.96 0.02
N ASN A 78 13.50 -16.35 -0.72
CA ASN A 78 14.35 -17.08 -1.66
C ASN A 78 15.29 -18.08 -0.96
N PHE A 79 15.64 -17.83 0.31
CA PHE A 79 16.40 -18.77 1.12
C PHE A 79 15.64 -20.08 1.35
N CYS A 80 14.34 -19.99 1.71
CA CYS A 80 13.50 -21.16 1.97
C CYS A 80 13.42 -22.12 0.78
N PHE A 81 13.49 -21.60 -0.45
CA PHE A 81 13.45 -22.42 -1.66
C PHE A 81 14.81 -23.01 -2.08
N ASN A 82 15.93 -22.49 -1.57
CA ASN A 82 17.29 -22.83 -2.01
C ASN A 82 18.14 -23.57 -0.95
N ILE A 83 17.48 -24.31 -0.04
CA ILE A 83 18.10 -25.01 1.10
C ILE A 83 19.25 -25.96 0.73
N ASN A 84 19.30 -26.47 -0.51
CA ASN A 84 20.31 -27.43 -0.94
C ASN A 84 21.73 -26.84 -1.11
N TYR A 85 21.89 -25.51 -1.13
CA TYR A 85 23.19 -24.85 -1.29
C TYR A 85 23.77 -24.44 0.06
N ILE A 86 24.48 -25.36 0.70
CA ILE A 86 25.11 -25.17 2.03
C ILE A 86 26.09 -23.98 2.03
N ASP A 87 26.79 -23.74 0.91
CA ASP A 87 27.80 -22.69 0.79
C ASP A 87 27.25 -21.26 0.94
N ASN A 88 25.94 -21.06 0.70
CA ASN A 88 25.33 -19.73 0.78
C ASN A 88 24.80 -19.38 2.18
N PHE A 89 24.80 -20.32 3.14
CA PHE A 89 24.23 -20.08 4.48
C PHE A 89 24.90 -18.92 5.21
N THR A 90 26.21 -18.72 5.04
CA THR A 90 26.94 -17.64 5.71
C THR A 90 26.45 -16.26 5.29
N PHE A 91 26.10 -16.08 4.01
CA PHE A 91 25.56 -14.81 3.50
C PHE A 91 24.17 -14.53 4.05
N TYR A 92 23.29 -15.54 4.11
CA TYR A 92 21.95 -15.37 4.70
C TYR A 92 22.02 -15.09 6.20
N TYR A 93 22.96 -15.71 6.92
CA TYR A 93 23.16 -15.44 8.34
C TYR A 93 23.65 -14.01 8.60
N LEU A 94 24.63 -13.54 7.81
CA LEU A 94 25.06 -12.13 7.84
C LEU A 94 23.91 -11.16 7.51
N PHE A 95 23.06 -11.52 6.55
CA PHE A 95 21.89 -10.73 6.18
C PHE A 95 20.89 -10.61 7.33
N ILE A 96 20.58 -11.72 8.03
CA ILE A 96 19.71 -11.70 9.21
C ILE A 96 20.30 -10.85 10.34
N ILE A 97 21.62 -10.91 10.57
CA ILE A 97 22.27 -10.04 11.56
C ILE A 97 22.11 -8.56 11.17
N GLY A 98 22.33 -8.22 9.89
CA GLY A 98 22.14 -6.87 9.38
C GLY A 98 20.71 -6.37 9.60
N LEU A 99 19.72 -7.23 9.30
CA LEU A 99 18.29 -6.98 9.56
C LEU A 99 18.01 -6.69 11.04
N CYS A 100 18.51 -7.52 11.95
CA CYS A 100 18.35 -7.30 13.39
C CYS A 100 18.97 -5.98 13.84
N LEU A 101 20.17 -5.65 13.35
CA LEU A 101 20.85 -4.39 13.68
C LEU A 101 20.06 -3.18 13.16
N GLY A 102 19.61 -3.22 11.89
CA GLY A 102 18.78 -2.15 11.30
C GLY A 102 17.49 -1.92 12.09
N PHE A 103 16.79 -3.00 12.43
CA PHE A 103 15.56 -2.93 13.22
C PHE A 103 15.79 -2.36 14.62
N THR A 104 16.86 -2.78 15.32
CA THR A 104 17.19 -2.21 16.63
C THR A 104 17.57 -0.73 16.57
N PHE A 105 18.30 -0.30 15.53
CA PHE A 105 18.64 1.09 15.32
C PHE A 105 17.39 1.96 15.14
N GLU A 106 16.41 1.45 14.39
CA GLU A 106 15.18 2.17 14.15
C GLU A 106 14.30 2.29 15.41
N LEU A 107 14.19 1.21 16.18
CA LEU A 107 13.50 1.22 17.48
C LEU A 107 14.11 2.27 18.42
N LEU A 108 15.44 2.38 18.45
CA LEU A 108 16.15 3.36 19.28
C LEU A 108 15.99 4.79 18.77
N SER A 109 15.89 4.98 17.45
CA SER A 109 15.71 6.29 16.83
C SER A 109 14.34 6.90 17.11
N GLY A 110 13.37 6.10 17.54
CA GLY A 110 12.05 6.58 17.95
C GLY A 110 11.17 7.05 16.78
N SER A 111 11.52 6.72 15.54
CA SER A 111 10.71 6.98 14.33
C SER A 111 9.31 6.35 14.41
N LEU A 112 9.20 5.25 15.14
CA LEU A 112 7.98 4.46 15.36
C LEU A 112 7.14 4.98 16.53
N LYS A 113 7.59 6.00 17.26
CA LYS A 113 6.87 6.51 18.43
C LYS A 113 5.69 7.35 17.98
N TRP A 114 4.52 6.71 17.95
CA TRP A 114 3.28 7.39 17.65
C TRP A 114 2.93 8.35 18.80
N VAL A 115 3.04 9.65 18.54
CA VAL A 115 2.42 10.66 19.40
C VAL A 115 0.98 10.75 18.94
N VAL A 116 0.08 10.18 19.75
CA VAL A 116 -1.37 10.40 19.64
C VAL A 116 -1.67 11.87 19.85
#